data_AF-A0A7V4V6M3-F1
#
_entry.id   AF-A0A7V4V6M3-F1
#
_cell.length_a   1.000
_cell.length_b   1.000
_cell.length_c   1.000
_cell.angle_alpha   90.00
_cell.angle_beta   90.00
_cell.angle_gamma   90.00
#
_symmetry.space_group_name_H-M   'P 1'
#
loop_
_entity.id
_entity.type
_entity.pdbx_description
1 polymer ?
#
loop_
_entity_poly.entity_id
_entity_poly.type
_entity_poly.pdbx_seq_one_letter_code
_entity_poly.pdbx_strand_id
1 'polypeptide(L)'
;MKKITDIIIVLLFFHIQTFATWSRISSLGIPFWMIKEDDTLIWMNPYEVVNYPNQIYIEVGIADGSTLEPKVNDNLSISNQWGGVFAKTNFVLPGTIAIFFGRPYWGLVHSAGHRTINSDVSAVENSPVGTSLLPLPLYNKLDLFFGSDKILPIPLGISVFYAANSSYKTESNVSKPSLAVGDEKYNEELKSSEIWLMFGTKLKNIYVFDTFEAILNLGIHNVNNKYIDEIYNEEKFVINNNYSFITKGFLTPEITLRAIYGGNKNVSVITLFDYYFTDLSNEFVRKTDTNIDGLFISTDGDIYYIREQSYTRSFITLGVATNILVSPKTLFIIGTNIFVDSVNIKERRTQMLEDRTGVDQEYRYEYVRRNIPFYLACEYNITNFLTLSSGINKVVSAVQKTKVVDPDYSGWDGTHFPLVSIIEEETKEDDISGYMTNISFGVSFKIKNKIFFDFVVRQNVLFSGTYIISGVPETLFSQISAIYKF
;
A
#
# COMPACT_ATOMS: atom_id res chain seq x y z
N MET A 1 23.72 -28.45 46.81
CA MET A 1 23.08 -28.72 45.50
C MET A 1 21.79 -27.93 45.24
N LYS A 2 21.08 -27.38 46.23
CA LYS A 2 19.91 -26.49 45.99
C LYS A 2 20.24 -25.15 45.30
N LYS A 3 21.44 -24.59 45.53
CA LYS A 3 21.82 -23.26 44.98
C LYS A 3 22.11 -23.22 43.47
N ILE A 4 22.33 -24.37 42.81
CA ILE A 4 22.56 -24.41 41.35
C ILE A 4 21.22 -24.52 40.60
N THR A 5 20.24 -25.22 41.17
CA THR A 5 18.88 -25.32 40.61
C THR A 5 18.16 -23.97 40.66
N ASP A 6 18.35 -23.19 41.72
CA ASP A 6 17.78 -21.83 41.84
C ASP A 6 18.43 -20.85 40.84
N ILE A 7 19.73 -21.00 40.53
CA ILE A 7 20.42 -20.20 39.49
C ILE A 7 19.93 -20.60 38.09
N ILE A 8 19.66 -21.88 37.82
CA ILE A 8 19.11 -22.32 36.52
C ILE A 8 17.64 -21.89 36.35
N ILE A 9 16.84 -21.84 37.43
CA ILE A 9 15.47 -21.33 37.39
C ILE A 9 15.44 -19.80 37.21
N VAL A 10 16.40 -19.06 37.78
CA VAL A 10 16.54 -17.60 37.54
C VAL A 10 17.09 -17.30 36.14
N LEU A 11 17.94 -18.18 35.57
CA LEU A 11 18.36 -18.12 34.16
C LEU A 11 17.25 -18.64 33.20
N LEU A 12 16.15 -19.22 33.69
CA LEU A 12 14.95 -19.52 32.89
C LEU A 12 13.92 -18.38 32.89
N PHE A 13 14.21 -17.28 33.60
CA PHE A 13 13.45 -16.02 33.54
C PHE A 13 14.10 -14.95 32.63
N PHE A 14 15.03 -15.33 31.76
CA PHE A 14 15.49 -14.41 30.72
C PHE A 14 14.32 -14.03 29.82
N HIS A 15 14.09 -12.72 29.70
CA HIS A 15 13.21 -12.10 28.73
C HIS A 15 13.16 -12.92 27.44
N ILE A 16 12.02 -13.57 27.22
CA ILE A 16 11.70 -14.12 25.91
C ILE A 16 11.47 -12.88 25.06
N GLN A 17 12.51 -12.39 24.39
CA GLN A 17 12.29 -11.69 23.13
C GLN A 17 11.61 -12.73 22.23
N THR A 18 10.29 -12.63 22.17
CA THR A 18 9.47 -13.25 21.14
C THR A 18 9.76 -12.45 19.88
N PHE A 19 10.64 -12.99 19.04
CA PHE A 19 10.89 -12.48 17.69
C PHE A 19 9.71 -12.89 16.82
N ALA A 20 9.25 -12.00 15.96
CA ALA A 20 7.98 -12.15 15.27
C ALA A 20 8.10 -11.78 13.81
N THR A 21 7.76 -12.74 12.96
CA THR A 21 7.54 -12.42 11.56
C THR A 21 6.24 -11.63 11.37
N TRP A 22 6.07 -11.10 10.16
CA TRP A 22 4.81 -10.53 9.71
C TRP A 22 3.63 -11.51 9.86
N SER A 23 3.89 -12.81 9.74
CA SER A 23 2.92 -13.87 10.03
C SER A 23 2.48 -13.87 11.49
N ARG A 24 3.37 -13.73 12.47
CA ARG A 24 2.93 -13.63 13.88
C ARG A 24 2.04 -12.41 14.13
N ILE A 25 2.35 -11.26 13.55
CA ILE A 25 1.49 -10.06 13.68
C ILE A 25 0.13 -10.31 13.04
N SER A 26 0.16 -10.97 11.88
CA SER A 26 -1.01 -11.40 11.13
C SER A 26 -1.90 -12.37 11.92
N SER A 27 -1.33 -13.32 12.66
CA SER A 27 -2.11 -14.24 13.51
C SER A 27 -2.71 -13.56 14.73
N LEU A 28 -2.07 -12.52 15.25
CA LEU A 28 -2.62 -11.66 16.30
C LEU A 28 -3.75 -10.76 15.77
N GLY A 29 -3.87 -10.58 14.45
CA GLY A 29 -4.94 -9.80 13.85
C GLY A 29 -4.91 -8.32 14.25
N ILE A 30 -3.75 -7.80 14.64
CA ILE A 30 -3.51 -6.42 15.08
C ILE A 30 -2.51 -5.71 14.17
N PRO A 31 -2.54 -4.38 14.07
CA PRO A 31 -1.48 -3.63 13.41
C PRO A 31 -0.21 -3.62 14.27
N PHE A 32 0.96 -3.63 13.63
CA PHE A 32 2.28 -3.76 14.28
C PHE A 32 2.57 -2.64 15.31
N TRP A 33 2.01 -1.43 15.13
CA TRP A 33 2.25 -0.31 16.05
C TRP A 33 1.77 -0.60 17.49
N MET A 34 0.82 -1.53 17.66
CA MET A 34 0.28 -1.93 18.97
C MET A 34 1.25 -2.79 19.79
N ILE A 35 2.38 -3.21 19.24
CA ILE A 35 3.33 -4.08 19.93
C ILE A 35 4.46 -3.25 20.48
N LYS A 36 4.83 -3.48 21.75
CA LYS A 36 5.84 -2.67 22.45
C LYS A 36 7.21 -2.73 21.76
N GLU A 37 7.70 -3.94 21.51
CA GLU A 37 9.01 -4.24 20.92
C GLU A 37 8.88 -5.48 20.03
N ASP A 38 9.31 -5.37 18.77
CA ASP A 38 9.19 -6.42 17.75
C ASP A 38 10.05 -6.09 16.52
N ASP A 39 10.44 -7.09 15.71
CA ASP A 39 11.20 -6.89 14.47
C ASP A 39 10.34 -6.35 13.33
N THR A 40 9.03 -6.57 13.35
CA THR A 40 8.13 -5.90 12.40
C THR A 40 8.09 -4.37 12.57
N LEU A 41 8.58 -3.83 13.70
CA LEU A 41 8.69 -2.39 13.88
C LEU A 41 9.72 -1.74 12.95
N ILE A 42 10.64 -2.49 12.31
CA ILE A 42 11.54 -1.94 11.30
C ILE A 42 10.78 -1.32 10.12
N TRP A 43 9.57 -1.82 9.84
CA TRP A 43 8.72 -1.32 8.75
C TRP A 43 8.03 -0.01 9.09
N MET A 44 7.97 0.32 10.37
CA MET A 44 7.42 1.57 10.88
C MET A 44 8.53 2.57 11.18
N ASN A 45 9.58 2.14 11.86
CA ASN A 45 10.70 2.98 12.27
C ASN A 45 12.02 2.33 11.83
N PRO A 46 12.73 2.92 10.85
CA PRO A 46 13.94 2.33 10.29
C PRO A 46 15.07 2.21 11.32
N TYR A 47 15.00 2.96 12.43
CA TYR A 47 15.99 2.87 13.50
C TYR A 47 16.00 1.49 14.15
N GLU A 48 14.87 0.79 14.21
CA GLU A 48 14.75 -0.52 14.85
C GLU A 48 15.70 -1.58 14.27
N VAL A 49 16.22 -1.36 13.05
CA VAL A 49 17.24 -2.22 12.42
C VAL A 49 18.48 -2.42 13.30
N VAL A 50 18.80 -1.48 14.21
CA VAL A 50 19.94 -1.61 15.15
C VAL A 50 19.80 -2.81 16.09
N ASN A 51 18.57 -3.25 16.37
CA ASN A 51 18.29 -4.35 17.30
C ASN A 51 18.52 -5.73 16.66
N TYR A 52 18.71 -5.79 15.34
CA TYR A 52 18.73 -7.03 14.56
C TYR A 52 20.02 -7.25 13.77
N PRO A 53 21.23 -7.05 14.36
CA PRO A 53 22.46 -7.30 13.62
C PRO A 53 22.60 -8.79 13.29
N ASN A 54 23.02 -9.08 12.05
CA ASN A 54 23.37 -10.43 11.57
C ASN A 54 22.18 -11.40 11.55
N GLN A 55 21.15 -11.05 10.79
CA GLN A 55 19.94 -11.85 10.64
C GLN A 55 19.59 -12.08 9.16
N ILE A 56 18.86 -13.15 8.90
CA ILE A 56 18.21 -13.43 7.61
C ILE A 56 16.72 -13.52 7.86
N TYR A 57 15.97 -12.80 7.03
CA TYR A 57 14.52 -12.81 7.02
C TYR A 57 14.03 -13.38 5.71
N ILE A 58 13.12 -14.34 5.75
CA ILE A 58 12.49 -14.91 4.56
C ILE A 58 10.99 -15.05 4.80
N GLU A 59 10.20 -14.48 3.90
CA GLU A 59 8.77 -14.74 3.82
C GLU A 59 8.47 -15.53 2.55
N VAL A 60 7.84 -16.69 2.74
CA VAL A 60 7.51 -17.58 1.62
C VAL A 60 6.28 -17.07 0.87
N GLY A 61 5.52 -16.15 1.46
CA GLY A 61 4.42 -15.44 0.82
C GLY A 61 3.05 -15.82 1.35
N ILE A 62 2.03 -15.35 0.64
CA ILE A 62 0.61 -15.52 0.98
C ILE A 62 -0.02 -16.41 -0.09
N ALA A 63 -0.93 -17.30 0.30
CA ALA A 63 -1.71 -18.09 -0.66
C ALA A 63 -2.68 -17.18 -1.42
N ASP A 64 -2.69 -17.26 -2.76
CA ASP A 64 -3.63 -16.47 -3.57
C ASP A 64 -5.09 -16.73 -3.16
N GLY A 65 -5.85 -15.65 -2.94
CA GLY A 65 -7.25 -15.71 -2.46
C GLY A 65 -7.44 -15.48 -0.96
N SER A 66 -6.38 -15.26 -0.18
CA SER A 66 -6.49 -15.02 1.28
C SER A 66 -7.24 -13.73 1.67
N THR A 67 -7.52 -12.85 0.72
CA THR A 67 -8.18 -11.56 0.99
C THR A 67 -9.66 -11.58 0.65
N LEU A 68 -10.09 -12.23 -0.45
CA LEU A 68 -11.49 -12.21 -0.89
C LEU A 68 -11.77 -13.46 -1.76
N GLU A 69 -12.76 -14.24 -1.32
CA GLU A 69 -13.46 -15.35 -1.98
C GLU A 69 -12.79 -16.76 -2.05
N PRO A 70 -13.53 -17.83 -1.67
CA PRO A 70 -13.07 -19.21 -1.82
C PRO A 70 -13.01 -19.59 -3.30
N LYS A 71 -11.87 -20.13 -3.75
CA LYS A 71 -11.72 -20.68 -5.10
C LYS A 71 -11.58 -22.19 -5.06
N VAL A 72 -12.56 -22.86 -5.64
CA VAL A 72 -12.54 -24.29 -5.97
C VAL A 72 -11.68 -24.51 -7.23
N ASN A 73 -10.35 -24.46 -7.15
CA ASN A 73 -9.44 -25.12 -8.12
C ASN A 73 -7.93 -25.03 -7.79
N ASP A 74 -7.39 -26.12 -7.23
CA ASP A 74 -6.18 -26.89 -7.58
C ASP A 74 -4.87 -26.26 -8.11
N ASN A 75 -4.58 -24.97 -7.95
CA ASN A 75 -3.20 -24.47 -8.02
C ASN A 75 -2.92 -23.50 -6.88
N LEU A 76 -2.26 -23.99 -5.83
CA LEU A 76 -1.74 -23.15 -4.75
C LEU A 76 -0.60 -22.30 -5.32
N SER A 77 -0.90 -21.16 -5.94
CA SER A 77 0.08 -20.14 -6.25
C SER A 77 0.41 -19.37 -4.99
N ILE A 78 1.69 -19.35 -4.65
CA ILE A 78 2.21 -18.55 -3.55
C ILE A 78 2.73 -17.25 -4.15
N SER A 79 2.10 -16.13 -3.80
CA SER A 79 2.52 -14.80 -4.24
C SER A 79 3.24 -14.07 -3.10
N ASN A 80 3.99 -13.01 -3.44
CA ASN A 80 4.69 -12.15 -2.49
C ASN A 80 5.81 -12.83 -1.69
N GLN A 81 6.65 -13.61 -2.36
CA GLN A 81 7.90 -14.10 -1.77
C GLN A 81 8.90 -12.95 -1.64
N TRP A 82 9.49 -12.79 -0.46
CA TRP A 82 10.51 -11.78 -0.23
C TRP A 82 11.47 -12.19 0.87
N GLY A 83 12.60 -11.50 0.95
CA GLY A 83 13.56 -11.75 2.01
C GLY A 83 14.62 -10.68 2.06
N GLY A 84 15.43 -10.75 3.11
CA GLY A 84 16.49 -9.80 3.32
C GLY A 84 17.52 -10.26 4.32
N VAL A 85 18.61 -9.51 4.35
CA VAL A 85 19.78 -9.77 5.18
C VAL A 85 20.10 -8.52 5.99
N PHE A 86 20.51 -8.73 7.23
CA PHE A 86 20.97 -7.70 8.14
C PHE A 86 22.43 -7.95 8.44
N ALA A 87 23.24 -6.91 8.41
CA ALA A 87 24.65 -7.01 8.74
C ALA A 87 25.05 -5.85 9.64
N LYS A 88 25.83 -6.17 10.67
CA LYS A 88 26.56 -5.12 11.38
C LYS A 88 27.62 -4.54 10.45
N THR A 89 27.70 -3.23 10.35
CA THR A 89 28.70 -2.54 9.55
C THR A 89 29.52 -1.58 10.40
N ASN A 90 30.81 -1.55 10.13
CA ASN A 90 31.75 -0.51 10.59
C ASN A 90 32.52 0.07 9.39
N PHE A 91 32.15 -0.28 8.15
CA PHE A 91 32.98 -0.02 6.96
C PHE A 91 32.95 1.46 6.55
N VAL A 92 31.78 2.10 6.63
CA VAL A 92 31.62 3.54 6.39
C VAL A 92 31.24 4.25 7.68
N LEU A 93 30.29 3.67 8.43
CA LEU A 93 29.78 4.20 9.68
C LEU A 93 29.39 3.04 10.61
N PRO A 94 29.60 3.16 11.94
CA PRO A 94 29.21 2.12 12.89
C PRO A 94 27.68 2.04 12.99
N GLY A 95 27.10 0.89 12.65
CA GLY A 95 25.65 0.69 12.69
C GLY A 95 25.22 -0.69 12.20
N THR A 96 23.94 -0.80 11.83
CA THR A 96 23.38 -1.99 11.16
C THR A 96 22.80 -1.56 9.82
N ILE A 97 23.09 -2.33 8.78
CA ILE A 97 22.50 -2.20 7.44
C ILE A 97 21.59 -3.40 7.19
N ALA A 98 20.47 -3.19 6.52
CA ALA A 98 19.64 -4.28 6.00
C ALA A 98 19.23 -4.04 4.55
N ILE A 99 19.15 -5.12 3.77
CA ILE A 99 18.75 -5.09 2.37
C ILE A 99 17.67 -6.15 2.17
N PHE A 100 16.55 -5.77 1.57
CA PHE A 100 15.46 -6.67 1.21
C PHE A 100 15.14 -6.62 -0.28
N PHE A 101 14.69 -7.75 -0.80
CA PHE A 101 14.28 -7.92 -2.19
C PHE A 101 12.85 -8.45 -2.26
N GLY A 102 12.04 -7.85 -3.13
CA GLY A 102 10.72 -8.37 -3.50
C GLY A 102 9.59 -8.10 -2.50
N ARG A 103 9.83 -7.32 -1.43
CA ARG A 103 8.80 -7.07 -0.40
C ARG A 103 7.55 -6.42 -1.01
N PRO A 104 6.34 -6.95 -0.77
CA PRO A 104 5.11 -6.27 -1.18
C PRO A 104 4.87 -5.03 -0.31
N TYR A 105 4.55 -3.90 -0.93
CA TYR A 105 3.98 -2.75 -0.25
C TYR A 105 2.96 -2.07 -1.16
N TRP A 106 2.02 -1.35 -0.55
CA TRP A 106 0.99 -0.59 -1.26
C TRP A 106 1.60 0.74 -1.66
N GLY A 107 1.85 0.92 -2.96
CA GLY A 107 2.46 2.12 -3.50
C GLY A 107 1.46 3.22 -3.83
N LEU A 108 1.93 4.47 -3.84
CA LEU A 108 1.19 5.66 -4.30
C LEU A 108 0.70 5.55 -5.74
N VAL A 109 1.49 4.82 -6.55
CA VAL A 109 1.29 4.66 -7.98
C VAL A 109 -0.08 4.06 -8.31
N HIS A 110 -0.62 3.18 -7.46
CA HIS A 110 -1.90 2.51 -7.75
C HIS A 110 -3.08 3.50 -7.84
N SER A 111 -3.04 4.58 -7.07
CA SER A 111 -4.08 5.62 -7.06
C SER A 111 -4.06 6.52 -8.30
N ALA A 112 -2.97 6.54 -9.07
CA ALA A 112 -2.84 7.41 -10.22
C ALA A 112 -3.76 6.95 -11.37
N GLY A 113 -4.59 7.87 -11.88
CA GLY A 113 -5.55 7.57 -12.95
C GLY A 113 -6.79 6.80 -12.51
N HIS A 114 -7.04 6.65 -11.20
CA HIS A 114 -8.33 6.18 -10.69
C HIS A 114 -9.46 7.10 -11.18
N ARG A 115 -10.58 6.51 -11.61
CA ARG A 115 -11.74 7.26 -12.11
C ARG A 115 -12.60 7.76 -10.96
N THR A 116 -13.15 8.96 -11.13
CA THR A 116 -14.37 9.37 -10.42
C THR A 116 -15.54 8.46 -10.83
N ILE A 117 -16.30 7.94 -9.86
CA ILE A 117 -17.52 7.15 -10.12
C ILE A 117 -18.48 7.98 -10.98
N ASN A 118 -19.04 7.39 -12.03
CA ASN A 118 -19.93 8.01 -13.02
C ASN A 118 -19.32 9.11 -13.93
N SER A 119 -18.02 9.40 -13.81
CA SER A 119 -17.35 10.29 -14.78
C SER A 119 -17.31 9.63 -16.16
N ASP A 120 -17.83 10.32 -17.17
CA ASP A 120 -17.69 9.97 -18.58
C ASP A 120 -16.25 10.21 -19.09
N VAL A 121 -15.44 10.91 -18.29
CA VAL A 121 -14.03 11.17 -18.55
C VAL A 121 -13.22 9.94 -18.11
N SER A 122 -12.82 9.10 -19.06
CA SER A 122 -11.92 7.95 -18.83
C SER A 122 -10.46 8.27 -19.18
N ALA A 123 -9.51 7.91 -18.30
CA ALA A 123 -8.06 7.90 -18.64
C ALA A 123 -7.67 6.56 -19.29
N VAL A 124 -8.55 5.58 -19.20
CA VAL A 124 -8.43 4.25 -19.80
C VAL A 124 -9.23 4.27 -21.10
N GLU A 125 -8.61 4.74 -22.17
CA GLU A 125 -9.04 4.29 -23.47
C GLU A 125 -8.39 2.94 -23.70
N ASN A 126 -9.21 1.92 -23.98
CA ASN A 126 -8.68 0.74 -24.64
C ASN A 126 -8.22 1.25 -26.01
N SER A 127 -6.90 1.32 -26.19
CA SER A 127 -6.32 1.40 -27.53
C SER A 127 -6.93 0.27 -28.41
N PRO A 128 -6.96 0.40 -29.74
CA PRO A 128 -7.31 -0.70 -30.65
C PRO A 128 -6.56 -2.02 -30.35
N VAL A 129 -5.40 -1.94 -29.67
CA VAL A 129 -4.55 -3.08 -29.27
C VAL A 129 -4.88 -3.62 -27.86
N GLY A 130 -5.89 -3.05 -27.18
CA GLY A 130 -6.36 -3.49 -25.86
C GLY A 130 -5.49 -3.06 -24.67
N THR A 131 -4.59 -2.09 -24.84
CA THR A 131 -3.68 -1.64 -23.78
C THR A 131 -4.24 -0.46 -22.99
N SER A 132 -4.12 -0.55 -21.65
CA SER A 132 -4.59 0.46 -20.71
C SER A 132 -3.43 1.39 -20.33
N LEU A 133 -3.67 2.71 -20.33
CA LEU A 133 -2.66 3.72 -19.95
C LEU A 133 -2.49 3.88 -18.42
N LEU A 134 -3.02 2.93 -17.65
CA LEU A 134 -2.81 2.86 -16.21
C LEU A 134 -1.34 2.61 -15.84
N PRO A 135 -0.94 2.99 -14.62
CA PRO A 135 0.38 2.66 -14.11
C PRO A 135 0.68 1.16 -14.16
N LEU A 136 1.91 0.80 -14.51
CA LEU A 136 2.37 -0.58 -14.48
C LEU A 136 2.52 -1.07 -13.04
N PRO A 137 2.16 -2.34 -12.74
CA PRO A 137 2.51 -2.97 -11.47
C PRO A 137 4.02 -2.93 -11.25
N LEU A 138 4.46 -2.58 -10.04
CA LEU A 138 5.88 -2.45 -9.72
C LEU A 138 6.47 -3.83 -9.35
N TYR A 139 7.56 -4.25 -10.03
CA TYR A 139 8.18 -5.57 -9.81
C TYR A 139 9.61 -5.52 -9.25
N ASN A 140 10.43 -4.54 -9.63
CA ASN A 140 11.82 -4.44 -9.15
C ASN A 140 11.90 -3.73 -7.80
N LYS A 141 11.57 -4.43 -6.71
CA LYS A 141 11.48 -3.87 -5.35
C LYS A 141 12.76 -4.09 -4.56
N LEU A 142 13.39 -3.00 -4.12
CA LEU A 142 14.58 -2.98 -3.28
C LEU A 142 14.35 -2.08 -2.07
N ASP A 143 14.56 -2.64 -0.89
CA ASP A 143 14.48 -1.87 0.35
C ASP A 143 15.84 -1.87 1.04
N LEU A 144 16.31 -0.68 1.40
CA LEU A 144 17.57 -0.48 2.11
C LEU A 144 17.27 0.18 3.45
N PHE A 145 17.86 -0.34 4.52
CA PHE A 145 17.78 0.24 5.86
C PHE A 145 19.18 0.48 6.41
N PHE A 146 19.32 1.56 7.17
CA PHE A 146 20.48 1.85 7.97
C PHE A 146 20.04 2.42 9.32
N GLY A 147 20.64 1.97 10.40
CA GLY A 147 20.40 2.50 11.74
C GLY A 147 21.68 2.60 12.55
N SER A 148 21.78 3.65 13.36
CA SER A 148 22.87 3.84 14.31
C SER A 148 22.46 4.66 15.52
N ASP A 149 22.98 4.27 16.67
CA ASP A 149 22.92 4.97 17.96
C ASP A 149 24.27 5.60 18.36
N LYS A 150 25.29 5.54 17.48
CA LYS A 150 26.68 5.91 17.80
C LYS A 150 27.23 7.13 17.08
N ILE A 151 26.55 7.57 16.02
CA ILE A 151 27.07 8.61 15.12
C ILE A 151 26.54 9.99 15.50
N LEU A 152 25.28 10.06 15.91
CA LEU A 152 24.59 11.29 16.26
C LEU A 152 24.20 11.27 17.73
N PRO A 153 24.04 12.43 18.37
CA PRO A 153 23.49 12.53 19.73
C PRO A 153 22.09 11.92 19.86
N ILE A 154 21.38 11.80 18.73
CA ILE A 154 20.04 11.24 18.62
C ILE A 154 20.15 9.95 17.79
N PRO A 155 19.61 8.81 18.28
CA PRO A 155 19.59 7.59 17.49
C PRO A 155 18.78 7.80 16.21
N LEU A 156 19.34 7.40 15.07
CA LEU A 156 18.77 7.66 13.75
C LEU A 156 18.70 6.38 12.92
N GLY A 157 17.58 6.19 12.26
CA GLY A 157 17.39 5.25 11.17
C GLY A 157 16.99 5.95 9.89
N ILE A 158 17.42 5.39 8.77
CA ILE A 158 17.10 5.82 7.42
C ILE A 158 16.72 4.57 6.63
N SER A 159 15.70 4.67 5.80
CA SER A 159 15.42 3.65 4.81
C SER A 159 14.99 4.23 3.47
N VAL A 160 15.29 3.49 2.42
CA VAL A 160 14.94 3.79 1.04
C VAL A 160 14.18 2.58 0.50
N PHE A 161 12.95 2.81 0.05
CA PHE A 161 12.20 1.83 -0.73
C PHE A 161 12.17 2.30 -2.16
N TYR A 162 12.59 1.45 -3.09
CA TYR A 162 12.53 1.73 -4.51
C TYR A 162 11.79 0.61 -5.22
N ALA A 163 10.85 0.99 -6.07
CA ALA A 163 10.24 0.06 -6.99
C ALA A 163 10.01 0.70 -8.35
N ALA A 164 10.29 -0.05 -9.41
CA ALA A 164 10.04 0.39 -10.77
C ALA A 164 9.63 -0.76 -11.68
N ASN A 165 8.93 -0.39 -12.75
CA ASN A 165 8.63 -1.26 -13.87
C ASN A 165 8.59 -0.44 -15.16
N SER A 166 9.00 -1.07 -16.25
CA SER A 166 8.93 -0.50 -17.58
C SER A 166 8.69 -1.57 -18.62
N SER A 167 7.81 -1.30 -19.58
CA SER A 167 7.58 -2.13 -20.76
C SER A 167 7.76 -1.30 -22.01
N TYR A 168 8.35 -1.89 -23.03
CA TYR A 168 8.45 -1.32 -24.36
C TYR A 168 8.03 -2.36 -25.38
N LYS A 169 7.10 -2.00 -26.25
CA LYS A 169 6.57 -2.91 -27.25
C LYS A 169 6.34 -2.17 -28.55
N THR A 170 6.78 -2.77 -29.64
CA THR A 170 6.54 -2.30 -31.00
C THR A 170 5.96 -3.45 -31.79
N GLU A 171 4.77 -3.24 -32.37
CA GLU A 171 4.09 -4.21 -33.21
C GLU A 171 3.70 -3.57 -34.53
N SER A 172 3.50 -4.40 -35.55
CA SER A 172 2.98 -3.96 -36.84
C SER A 172 2.13 -5.07 -37.43
N ASN A 173 1.02 -4.70 -38.04
CA ASN A 173 0.19 -5.63 -38.80
C ASN A 173 0.81 -6.01 -40.16
N VAL A 174 1.95 -5.40 -40.52
CA VAL A 174 2.64 -5.64 -41.78
C VAL A 174 3.42 -6.95 -41.74
N SER A 175 2.91 -7.96 -42.44
CA SER A 175 3.72 -9.11 -42.86
C SER A 175 4.57 -8.68 -44.05
N LYS A 176 5.83 -8.27 -43.81
CA LYS A 176 6.72 -7.69 -44.84
C LYS A 176 6.63 -8.40 -46.20
N PRO A 177 6.62 -7.68 -47.36
CA PRO A 177 6.46 -6.24 -47.56
C PRO A 177 5.07 -5.92 -48.14
N SER A 178 4.14 -5.48 -47.30
CA SER A 178 2.93 -4.78 -47.74
C SER A 178 3.03 -3.32 -47.29
N LEU A 179 2.58 -2.41 -48.15
CA LEU A 179 2.37 -0.98 -47.88
C LEU A 179 0.97 -0.64 -48.39
N ALA A 180 -0.02 -1.34 -47.83
CA ALA A 180 -1.42 -1.10 -48.14
C ALA A 180 -1.92 0.06 -47.28
N VAL A 181 -2.84 0.85 -47.82
CA VAL A 181 -3.55 1.87 -47.04
C VAL A 181 -4.23 1.21 -45.86
N GLY A 182 -4.02 1.76 -44.66
CA GLY A 182 -4.50 1.15 -43.43
C GLY A 182 -3.56 0.11 -42.81
N ASP A 183 -2.35 -0.07 -43.33
CA ASP A 183 -1.29 -0.76 -42.59
C ASP A 183 -0.95 0.04 -41.32
N GLU A 184 -0.85 -0.64 -40.18
CA GLU A 184 -0.73 -0.05 -38.83
C GLU A 184 0.58 -0.46 -38.16
N LYS A 185 1.13 0.47 -37.38
CA LYS A 185 2.32 0.28 -36.57
C LYS A 185 2.11 0.91 -35.21
N TYR A 186 2.29 0.11 -34.17
CA TYR A 186 2.07 0.51 -32.79
C TYR A 186 3.38 0.57 -32.02
N ASN A 187 3.50 1.56 -31.15
CA ASN A 187 4.62 1.74 -30.25
C ASN A 187 4.12 2.19 -28.88
N GLU A 188 4.41 1.38 -27.86
CA GLU A 188 4.11 1.72 -26.47
C GLU A 188 5.37 1.74 -25.62
N GLU A 189 5.44 2.76 -24.76
CA GLU A 189 6.48 2.95 -23.76
C GLU A 189 5.79 3.22 -22.42
N LEU A 190 5.72 2.21 -21.58
CA LEU A 190 5.05 2.27 -20.28
C LEU A 190 6.10 2.30 -19.18
N LYS A 191 6.05 3.27 -18.27
CA LYS A 191 7.03 3.44 -17.19
C LYS A 191 6.33 3.86 -15.91
N SER A 192 6.61 3.13 -14.83
CA SER A 192 6.11 3.46 -13.49
C SER A 192 7.20 3.23 -12.46
N SER A 193 7.34 4.15 -11.52
CA SER A 193 8.35 4.09 -10.46
C SER A 193 7.92 4.82 -9.20
N GLU A 194 8.48 4.40 -8.09
CA GLU A 194 8.23 4.94 -6.76
C GLU A 194 9.48 4.87 -5.91
N ILE A 195 9.70 5.92 -5.12
CA ILE A 195 10.74 6.04 -4.11
C ILE A 195 10.09 6.50 -2.81
N TRP A 196 10.38 5.80 -1.72
CA TRP A 196 10.11 6.27 -0.37
C TRP A 196 11.40 6.48 0.39
N LEU A 197 11.52 7.64 1.01
CA LEU A 197 12.57 7.96 1.97
C LEU A 197 11.93 8.02 3.36
N MET A 198 12.38 7.17 4.26
CA MET A 198 11.87 7.11 5.63
C MET A 198 13.00 7.40 6.61
N PHE A 199 12.75 8.31 7.55
CA PHE A 199 13.66 8.71 8.61
C PHE A 199 12.98 8.46 9.94
N GLY A 200 13.68 7.85 10.89
CA GLY A 200 13.08 7.57 12.19
C GLY A 200 14.07 7.68 13.33
N THR A 201 13.56 8.05 14.49
CA THR A 201 14.31 8.06 15.74
C THR A 201 13.52 7.34 16.82
N LYS A 202 14.24 6.83 17.82
CA LYS A 202 13.66 6.22 19.03
C LYS A 202 14.40 6.75 20.24
N LEU A 203 13.69 7.51 21.04
CA LEU A 203 14.18 8.11 22.26
C LEU A 203 13.64 7.34 23.46
N LYS A 204 14.49 7.09 24.45
CA LYS A 204 14.12 6.37 25.67
C LYS A 204 14.05 7.31 26.86
N ASN A 205 13.12 7.06 27.77
CA ASN A 205 12.96 7.79 29.03
C ASN A 205 12.77 9.31 28.83
N ILE A 206 11.83 9.70 27.97
CA ILE A 206 11.50 11.11 27.72
C ILE A 206 10.22 11.49 28.46
N TYR A 207 10.31 12.46 29.37
CA TYR A 207 9.21 12.90 30.24
C TYR A 207 8.54 11.74 30.95
N VAL A 208 7.28 11.45 30.60
CA VAL A 208 6.48 10.36 31.17
C VAL A 208 6.60 9.08 30.35
N PHE A 209 7.19 9.11 29.16
CA PHE A 209 7.24 7.98 28.23
C PHE A 209 8.52 7.15 28.40
N ASP A 210 8.35 5.82 28.46
CA ASP A 210 9.46 4.85 28.38
C ASP A 210 10.17 4.98 27.03
N THR A 211 9.38 5.21 25.98
CA THR A 211 9.85 5.26 24.59
C THR A 211 9.00 6.24 23.81
N PHE A 212 9.66 7.07 23.02
CA PHE A 212 9.05 7.97 22.05
C PHE A 212 9.73 7.78 20.70
N GLU A 213 8.93 7.56 19.67
CA GLU A 213 9.37 7.34 18.30
C GLU A 213 8.75 8.43 17.41
N ALA A 214 9.58 9.01 16.56
CA ALA A 214 9.17 9.98 15.56
C ALA A 214 9.70 9.54 14.21
N ILE A 215 8.82 9.49 13.22
CA ILE A 215 9.09 9.00 11.88
C ILE A 215 8.58 10.02 10.87
N LEU A 216 9.39 10.26 9.83
CA LEU A 216 9.05 11.04 8.65
C LEU A 216 9.25 10.18 7.41
N ASN A 217 8.17 9.97 6.66
CA ASN A 217 8.18 9.27 5.39
C ASN A 217 7.92 10.29 4.26
N LEU A 218 8.67 10.17 3.18
CA LEU A 218 8.60 11.03 2.01
C LEU A 218 8.49 10.15 0.77
N GLY A 219 7.28 10.08 0.20
CA GLY A 219 7.00 9.34 -1.01
C GLY A 219 7.10 10.21 -2.26
N ILE A 220 7.72 9.68 -3.30
CA ILE A 220 7.78 10.27 -4.64
C ILE A 220 7.42 9.17 -5.62
N HIS A 221 6.54 9.45 -6.57
CA HIS A 221 6.25 8.53 -7.65
C HIS A 221 6.23 9.24 -8.99
N ASN A 222 6.34 8.41 -10.01
CA ASN A 222 6.36 8.85 -11.39
C ASN A 222 5.77 7.76 -12.28
N VAL A 223 4.82 8.15 -13.12
CA VAL A 223 4.26 7.39 -14.21
C VAL A 223 4.42 8.23 -15.46
N ASN A 224 4.97 7.62 -16.51
CA ASN A 224 5.15 8.25 -17.81
C ASN A 224 4.89 7.19 -18.88
N ASN A 225 3.63 7.05 -19.23
CA ASN A 225 3.16 6.12 -20.23
C ASN A 225 2.92 6.88 -21.54
N LYS A 226 3.37 6.30 -22.65
CA LYS A 226 3.16 6.82 -24.00
C LYS A 226 2.70 5.70 -24.91
N TYR A 227 1.75 6.02 -25.77
CA TYR A 227 1.23 5.14 -26.80
C TYR A 227 1.13 5.93 -28.11
N ILE A 228 1.74 5.40 -29.17
CA ILE A 228 1.71 5.99 -30.50
C ILE A 228 1.27 4.92 -31.49
N ASP A 229 0.30 5.27 -32.31
CA ASP A 229 -0.21 4.48 -33.43
C ASP A 229 0.04 5.25 -34.72
N GLU A 230 0.60 4.57 -35.71
CA GLU A 230 0.88 5.10 -37.04
C GLU A 230 0.11 4.29 -38.09
N ILE A 231 -0.53 4.97 -39.03
CA ILE A 231 -1.26 4.37 -40.14
C ILE A 231 -0.61 4.76 -41.47
N TYR A 232 -0.57 3.85 -42.43
CA TYR A 232 -0.04 4.11 -43.76
C TYR A 232 -1.09 4.77 -44.65
N ASN A 233 -0.75 5.93 -45.22
CA ASN A 233 -1.68 6.79 -45.96
C ASN A 233 -1.38 6.88 -47.47
N GLU A 234 -0.83 5.82 -48.09
CA GLU A 234 -0.34 5.75 -49.48
C GLU A 234 1.08 6.30 -49.71
N GLU A 235 1.55 7.26 -48.91
CA GLU A 235 2.90 7.84 -49.07
C GLU A 235 3.86 7.38 -47.96
N LYS A 236 3.40 7.45 -46.71
CA LYS A 236 4.21 7.19 -45.51
C LYS A 236 3.34 6.73 -44.36
N PHE A 237 3.98 6.24 -43.30
CA PHE A 237 3.33 6.12 -42.01
C PHE A 237 3.15 7.51 -41.41
N VAL A 238 1.93 7.85 -41.03
CA VAL A 238 1.56 9.08 -40.31
C VAL A 238 0.99 8.72 -38.94
N ILE A 239 1.16 9.59 -37.96
CA ILE A 239 0.67 9.35 -36.59
C ILE A 239 -0.85 9.47 -36.60
N ASN A 240 -1.54 8.36 -36.40
CA ASN A 240 -2.99 8.30 -36.25
C ASN A 240 -3.39 8.67 -34.81
N ASN A 241 -2.76 8.03 -33.81
CA ASN A 241 -3.03 8.30 -32.41
C ASN A 241 -1.75 8.57 -31.61
N ASN A 242 -1.81 9.53 -30.69
CA ASN A 242 -0.74 9.82 -29.76
C ASN A 242 -1.32 10.13 -28.38
N TYR A 243 -1.15 9.17 -27.48
CA TYR A 243 -1.65 9.22 -26.12
C TYR A 243 -0.50 9.27 -25.12
N SER A 244 -0.65 10.05 -24.06
CA SER A 244 0.29 10.05 -22.94
C SER A 244 -0.42 10.19 -21.62
N PHE A 245 0.03 9.43 -20.62
CA PHE A 245 -0.37 9.56 -19.23
C PHE A 245 0.86 9.84 -18.37
N ILE A 246 0.90 11.02 -17.77
CA ILE A 246 2.04 11.50 -16.99
C ILE A 246 1.55 11.93 -15.62
N THR A 247 2.14 11.40 -14.56
CA THR A 247 1.97 11.97 -13.21
C THR A 247 2.94 13.13 -13.04
N LYS A 248 2.42 14.28 -12.66
CA LYS A 248 3.18 15.43 -12.17
C LYS A 248 3.34 15.22 -10.66
N GLY A 249 4.42 14.52 -10.28
CA GLY A 249 4.65 14.08 -8.91
C GLY A 249 4.88 15.23 -7.92
N PHE A 250 4.29 15.11 -6.73
CA PHE A 250 4.57 15.92 -5.55
C PHE A 250 5.20 15.04 -4.45
N LEU A 251 5.76 15.68 -3.44
CA LEU A 251 6.26 15.02 -2.23
C LEU A 251 5.08 14.57 -1.38
N THR A 252 4.96 13.27 -1.08
CA THR A 252 3.93 12.72 -0.19
C THR A 252 4.50 12.56 1.22
N PRO A 253 4.33 13.54 2.13
CA PRO A 253 4.77 13.41 3.51
C PRO A 253 3.84 12.53 4.34
N GLU A 254 4.44 11.74 5.20
CA GLU A 254 3.76 11.07 6.30
C GLU A 254 4.58 11.26 7.58
N ILE A 255 3.88 11.58 8.67
CA ILE A 255 4.44 11.81 9.99
C ILE A 255 3.79 10.84 10.94
N THR A 256 4.60 9.95 11.50
CA THR A 256 4.14 9.00 12.52
C THR A 256 4.85 9.29 13.83
N LEU A 257 4.06 9.45 14.90
CA LEU A 257 4.53 9.56 16.27
C LEU A 257 3.95 8.40 17.07
N ARG A 258 4.82 7.67 17.76
CA ARG A 258 4.42 6.58 18.63
C ARG A 258 5.04 6.75 20.01
N ALA A 259 4.24 6.66 21.05
CA ALA A 259 4.71 6.78 22.42
C ALA A 259 4.30 5.57 23.24
N ILE A 260 5.20 5.13 24.12
CA ILE A 260 4.98 3.99 25.02
C ILE A 260 5.11 4.50 26.46
N TYR A 261 4.07 4.27 27.23
CA TYR A 261 4.02 4.52 28.66
C TYR A 261 4.04 3.20 29.43
N GLY A 262 5.12 2.94 30.17
CA GLY A 262 5.23 1.77 31.06
C GLY A 262 4.72 2.09 32.45
N GLY A 263 3.41 2.08 32.66
CA GLY A 263 2.83 2.32 33.98
C GLY A 263 3.30 1.31 35.04
N ASN A 264 3.53 0.05 34.65
CA ASN A 264 4.14 -1.01 35.46
C ASN A 264 4.82 -2.06 34.55
N LYS A 265 5.69 -2.93 35.06
CA LYS A 265 6.36 -4.01 34.30
C LYS A 265 5.40 -4.92 33.54
N ASN A 266 4.16 -5.05 34.02
CA ASN A 266 3.15 -5.93 33.43
C ASN A 266 2.15 -5.21 32.51
N VAL A 267 2.15 -3.87 32.45
CA VAL A 267 1.18 -3.11 31.64
C VAL A 267 1.89 -1.97 30.94
N SER A 268 1.77 -1.91 29.62
CA SER A 268 2.20 -0.76 28.83
C SER A 268 1.06 -0.22 27.98
N VAL A 269 0.91 1.09 27.96
CA VAL A 269 0.00 1.81 27.07
C VAL A 269 0.80 2.37 25.91
N ILE A 270 0.33 2.17 24.69
CA ILE A 270 0.96 2.63 23.46
C ILE A 270 -0.03 3.56 22.77
N THR A 271 0.44 4.73 22.36
CA THR A 271 -0.35 5.68 21.57
C THR A 271 0.30 5.88 20.21
N LEU A 272 -0.56 6.14 19.21
CA LEU A 272 -0.15 6.43 17.84
C LEU A 272 -0.84 7.71 17.38
N PHE A 273 -0.05 8.61 16.78
CA PHE A 273 -0.52 9.62 15.86
C PHE A 273 0.14 9.35 14.52
N ASP A 274 -0.67 9.27 13.48
CA ASP A 274 -0.18 9.04 12.13
C ASP A 274 -0.93 9.97 11.18
N TYR A 275 -0.20 10.73 10.39
CA TYR A 275 -0.75 11.68 9.45
C TYR A 275 -0.03 11.54 8.11
N TYR A 276 -0.79 11.27 7.07
CA TYR A 276 -0.31 11.17 5.72
C TYR A 276 -1.07 12.15 4.84
N PHE A 277 -0.37 12.75 3.89
CA PHE A 277 -0.96 13.60 2.88
C PHE A 277 -0.28 13.38 1.53
N THR A 278 -1.10 13.16 0.50
CA THR A 278 -0.66 13.08 -0.88
C THR A 278 -1.46 14.08 -1.71
N ASP A 279 -0.78 14.75 -2.62
CA ASP A 279 -1.37 15.67 -3.59
C ASP A 279 -0.75 15.37 -4.95
N LEU A 280 -1.49 14.67 -5.78
CA LEU A 280 -1.04 14.12 -7.03
C LEU A 280 -1.77 14.83 -8.13
N SER A 281 -1.04 15.20 -9.17
CA SER A 281 -1.67 15.61 -10.40
C SER A 281 -1.21 14.72 -11.53
N ASN A 282 -2.10 14.49 -12.49
CA ASN A 282 -1.77 13.75 -13.68
C ASN A 282 -2.43 14.40 -14.90
N GLU A 283 -1.74 14.24 -16.01
CA GLU A 283 -2.17 14.73 -17.30
C GLU A 283 -2.34 13.54 -18.22
N PHE A 284 -3.50 13.49 -18.87
CA PHE A 284 -3.78 12.60 -19.99
C PHE A 284 -3.97 13.45 -21.23
N VAL A 285 -3.17 13.19 -22.27
CA VAL A 285 -3.28 13.87 -23.56
C VAL A 285 -3.72 12.86 -24.59
N ARG A 286 -4.74 13.21 -25.37
CA ARG A 286 -5.17 12.45 -26.54
C ARG A 286 -5.17 13.32 -27.78
N LYS A 287 -4.45 12.84 -28.79
CA LYS A 287 -4.44 13.35 -30.16
C LYS A 287 -4.81 12.21 -31.11
N THR A 288 -5.87 12.38 -31.88
CA THR A 288 -6.28 11.48 -32.96
C THR A 288 -6.43 12.30 -34.23
N ASP A 289 -5.66 11.94 -35.24
CA ASP A 289 -5.76 12.46 -36.61
C ASP A 289 -6.82 11.63 -37.34
N THR A 290 -7.96 12.24 -37.62
CA THR A 290 -9.13 11.55 -38.19
C THR A 290 -9.12 11.54 -39.72
N ASN A 291 -8.40 12.47 -40.34
CA ASN A 291 -8.33 12.61 -41.79
C ASN A 291 -7.06 11.94 -42.39
N ILE A 292 -6.14 11.50 -41.52
CA ILE A 292 -4.94 10.71 -41.83
C ILE A 292 -3.93 11.51 -42.68
N ASP A 293 -3.86 12.83 -42.48
CA ASP A 293 -2.93 13.72 -43.18
C ASP A 293 -1.59 13.93 -42.44
N GLY A 294 -1.49 13.46 -41.18
CA GLY A 294 -0.34 13.57 -40.30
C GLY A 294 -0.21 14.93 -39.62
N LEU A 295 -1.22 15.80 -39.72
CA LEU A 295 -1.37 17.05 -39.01
C LEU A 295 -2.48 16.88 -37.95
N PHE A 296 -2.44 17.70 -36.90
CA PHE A 296 -3.50 17.72 -35.89
C PHE A 296 -4.16 19.09 -35.95
N ILE A 297 -5.11 19.26 -36.88
CA ILE A 297 -5.74 20.55 -37.15
C ILE A 297 -7.22 20.45 -36.80
N SER A 298 -7.66 21.25 -35.84
CA SER A 298 -9.02 21.19 -35.28
C SER A 298 -10.15 21.42 -36.31
N THR A 299 -9.86 22.08 -37.43
CA THR A 299 -10.88 22.46 -38.43
C THR A 299 -11.38 21.26 -39.26
N ASP A 300 -10.69 20.13 -39.22
CA ASP A 300 -10.90 19.02 -40.16
C ASP A 300 -11.49 17.75 -39.48
N GLY A 301 -11.92 17.88 -38.22
CA GLY A 301 -12.58 16.79 -37.46
C GLY A 301 -11.68 16.04 -36.48
N ASP A 302 -10.40 16.42 -36.38
CA ASP A 302 -9.42 15.79 -35.49
C ASP A 302 -9.78 15.89 -34.02
N ILE A 303 -9.48 14.84 -33.26
CA ILE A 303 -9.73 14.83 -31.82
C ILE A 303 -8.45 15.25 -31.10
N TYR A 304 -8.48 16.44 -30.51
CA TYR A 304 -7.45 16.87 -29.57
C TYR A 304 -8.08 17.29 -28.24
N TYR A 305 -7.72 16.62 -27.15
CA TYR A 305 -8.04 17.08 -25.81
C TYR A 305 -6.94 16.79 -24.81
N ILE A 306 -6.91 17.63 -23.78
CA ILE A 306 -6.09 17.46 -22.58
C ILE A 306 -7.04 17.24 -21.42
N ARG A 307 -6.73 16.23 -20.60
CA ARG A 307 -7.37 16.02 -19.32
C ARG A 307 -6.33 16.22 -18.23
N GLU A 308 -6.70 17.01 -17.25
CA GLU A 308 -5.94 17.18 -16.02
C GLU A 308 -6.76 16.61 -14.87
N GLN A 309 -6.13 15.83 -14.01
CA GLN A 309 -6.73 15.35 -12.77
C GLN A 309 -5.84 15.77 -11.63
N SER A 310 -6.45 16.26 -10.56
CA SER A 310 -5.83 16.35 -9.25
C SER A 310 -6.47 15.36 -8.30
N TYR A 311 -5.63 14.70 -7.52
CA TYR A 311 -5.99 13.71 -6.53
C TYR A 311 -5.31 14.13 -5.24
N THR A 312 -6.10 14.55 -4.27
CA THR A 312 -5.61 14.79 -2.92
C THR A 312 -6.17 13.71 -2.01
N ARG A 313 -5.30 13.12 -1.19
CA ARG A 313 -5.74 12.21 -0.13
C ARG A 313 -5.00 12.52 1.15
N SER A 314 -5.74 12.58 2.24
CA SER A 314 -5.18 12.59 3.58
C SER A 314 -5.73 11.42 4.37
N PHE A 315 -4.88 10.82 5.20
CA PHE A 315 -5.38 9.95 6.25
C PHE A 315 -4.80 10.35 7.59
N ILE A 316 -5.62 10.17 8.63
CA ILE A 316 -5.24 10.41 10.02
C ILE A 316 -5.59 9.17 10.82
N THR A 317 -4.61 8.65 11.56
CA THR A 317 -4.83 7.62 12.57
C THR A 317 -4.49 8.14 13.95
N LEU A 318 -5.45 8.01 14.87
CA LEU A 318 -5.23 8.18 16.30
C LEU A 318 -5.48 6.85 16.99
N GLY A 319 -4.44 6.26 17.56
CA GLY A 319 -4.47 4.92 18.14
C GLY A 319 -4.15 4.88 19.62
N VAL A 320 -4.79 3.95 20.33
CA VAL A 320 -4.38 3.54 21.67
C VAL A 320 -4.42 2.02 21.78
N ALA A 321 -3.39 1.44 22.38
CA ALA A 321 -3.33 0.02 22.69
C ALA A 321 -2.76 -0.18 24.10
N THR A 322 -3.17 -1.27 24.74
CA THR A 322 -2.68 -1.70 26.04
C THR A 322 -2.18 -3.13 25.93
N ASN A 323 -0.92 -3.32 26.28
CA ASN A 323 -0.29 -4.63 26.38
C ASN A 323 -0.26 -5.05 27.84
N ILE A 324 -0.84 -6.21 28.14
CA ILE A 324 -1.01 -6.74 29.50
C ILE A 324 -0.31 -8.09 29.58
N LEU A 325 0.79 -8.13 30.34
CA LEU A 325 1.47 -9.37 30.69
C LEU A 325 0.81 -9.98 31.92
N VAL A 326 -0.12 -10.91 31.69
CA VAL A 326 -0.87 -11.59 32.77
C VAL A 326 0.01 -12.64 33.46
N SER A 327 0.92 -13.26 32.71
CA SER A 327 1.91 -14.19 33.23
C SER A 327 3.19 -14.10 32.39
N PRO A 328 4.33 -14.66 32.85
CA PRO A 328 5.54 -14.75 32.03
C PRO A 328 5.34 -15.45 30.67
N LYS A 329 4.22 -16.19 30.52
CA LYS A 329 3.87 -16.93 29.32
C LYS A 329 2.73 -16.32 28.53
N THR A 330 2.03 -15.29 29.03
CA THR A 330 0.78 -14.81 28.44
C THR A 330 0.79 -13.30 28.27
N LEU A 331 0.64 -12.87 27.03
CA LEU A 331 0.48 -11.46 26.64
C LEU A 331 -0.91 -11.26 26.05
N PHE A 332 -1.63 -10.27 26.56
CA PHE A 332 -2.85 -9.76 25.94
C PHE A 332 -2.60 -8.38 25.35
N ILE A 333 -3.23 -8.12 24.21
CA ILE A 333 -3.21 -6.82 23.55
C ILE A 333 -4.65 -6.42 23.31
N ILE A 334 -5.01 -5.22 23.78
CA ILE A 334 -6.32 -4.62 23.54
C ILE A 334 -6.09 -3.26 22.93
N GLY A 335 -6.72 -2.96 21.80
CA GLY A 335 -6.48 -1.71 21.12
C GLY A 335 -7.65 -1.22 20.29
N THR A 336 -7.58 0.04 19.93
CA THR A 336 -8.49 0.68 18.99
C THR A 336 -7.76 1.84 18.31
N ASN A 337 -8.27 2.25 17.17
CA ASN A 337 -7.89 3.50 16.55
C ASN A 337 -9.10 4.17 15.90
N ILE A 338 -8.98 5.47 15.70
CA ILE A 338 -9.84 6.23 14.80
C ILE A 338 -9.03 6.42 13.53
N PHE A 339 -9.55 5.92 12.42
CA PHE A 339 -8.98 6.13 11.10
C PHE A 339 -9.93 7.00 10.29
N VAL A 340 -9.40 8.09 9.76
CA VAL A 340 -10.10 9.01 8.86
C VAL A 340 -9.34 9.03 7.55
N ASP A 341 -10.01 8.71 6.46
CA ASP A 341 -9.49 8.78 5.09
C ASP A 341 -10.33 9.78 4.31
N SER A 342 -9.69 10.76 3.71
CA SER A 342 -10.32 11.81 2.94
C SER A 342 -9.67 11.84 1.58
N VAL A 343 -10.47 11.68 0.52
CA VAL A 343 -10.03 11.75 -0.87
C VAL A 343 -10.83 12.84 -1.57
N ASN A 344 -10.14 13.67 -2.35
CA ASN A 344 -10.76 14.64 -3.23
C ASN A 344 -10.09 14.51 -4.60
N ILE A 345 -10.90 14.16 -5.60
CA ILE A 345 -10.52 14.03 -6.99
C ILE A 345 -11.21 15.14 -7.76
N LYS A 346 -10.44 15.92 -8.52
CA LYS A 346 -10.97 16.88 -9.47
C LYS A 346 -10.45 16.54 -10.84
N GLU A 347 -11.33 16.54 -11.82
CA GLU A 347 -10.99 16.19 -13.19
C GLU A 347 -11.48 17.29 -14.09
N ARG A 348 -10.60 17.74 -14.97
CA ARG A 348 -10.88 18.78 -15.95
C ARG A 348 -10.56 18.24 -17.32
N ARG A 349 -11.50 18.42 -18.25
CA ARG A 349 -11.27 18.13 -19.67
C ARG A 349 -11.32 19.43 -20.47
N THR A 350 -10.27 19.65 -21.26
CA THR A 350 -10.19 20.74 -22.23
C THR A 350 -10.13 20.15 -23.63
N GLN A 351 -11.22 20.30 -24.39
CA GLN A 351 -11.22 19.99 -25.83
C GLN A 351 -10.62 21.18 -26.59
N MET A 352 -9.74 20.89 -27.55
CA MET A 352 -8.98 21.89 -28.30
C MET A 352 -9.51 22.10 -29.73
N LEU A 353 -10.76 21.69 -29.99
CA LEU A 353 -11.49 22.06 -31.20
C LEU A 353 -11.86 23.54 -31.15
N GLU A 354 -11.79 24.30 -32.25
CA GLU A 354 -12.14 25.74 -32.28
C GLU A 354 -13.56 26.00 -31.75
N ASP A 355 -14.48 25.12 -32.09
CA ASP A 355 -15.88 25.07 -31.67
C ASP A 355 -16.08 24.51 -30.25
N ARG A 356 -15.04 23.98 -29.58
CA ARG A 356 -15.13 23.55 -28.16
C ARG A 356 -14.18 24.29 -27.22
N THR A 357 -13.40 25.22 -27.77
CA THR A 357 -12.44 26.02 -27.02
C THR A 357 -13.15 26.78 -25.89
N GLY A 358 -12.79 26.49 -24.64
CA GLY A 358 -13.34 27.17 -23.46
C GLY A 358 -14.52 26.48 -22.77
N VAL A 359 -14.97 25.31 -23.23
CA VAL A 359 -15.95 24.49 -22.49
C VAL A 359 -15.21 23.67 -21.42
N ASP A 360 -15.38 24.08 -20.16
CA ASP A 360 -14.70 23.48 -19.00
C ASP A 360 -15.58 22.41 -18.35
N GLN A 361 -15.31 21.13 -18.60
CA GLN A 361 -16.02 20.03 -17.96
C GLN A 361 -15.28 19.62 -16.68
N GLU A 362 -15.59 20.30 -15.57
CA GLU A 362 -14.96 20.04 -14.25
C GLU A 362 -15.81 19.08 -13.41
N TYR A 363 -15.35 17.84 -13.28
CA TYR A 363 -15.94 16.82 -12.40
C TYR A 363 -15.26 16.87 -11.04
N ARG A 364 -16.04 16.74 -9.96
CA ARG A 364 -15.49 16.64 -8.60
C ARG A 364 -16.06 15.44 -7.86
N TYR A 365 -15.17 14.71 -7.21
CA TYR A 365 -15.50 13.59 -6.35
C TYR A 365 -14.81 13.77 -5.01
N GLU A 366 -15.61 13.82 -3.95
CA GLU A 366 -15.12 13.91 -2.59
C GLU A 366 -15.61 12.69 -1.82
N TYR A 367 -14.70 12.08 -1.09
CA TYR A 367 -14.98 10.91 -0.28
C TYR A 367 -14.33 11.09 1.08
N VAL A 368 -15.11 10.87 2.15
CA VAL A 368 -14.60 10.85 3.51
C VAL A 368 -15.11 9.59 4.19
N ARG A 369 -14.18 8.72 4.59
CA ARG A 369 -14.45 7.54 5.41
C ARG A 369 -13.87 7.70 6.79
N ARG A 370 -14.66 7.29 7.76
CA ARG A 370 -14.24 7.17 9.15
C ARG A 370 -14.55 5.78 9.62
N ASN A 371 -13.58 5.10 10.22
CA ASN A 371 -13.84 3.84 10.90
C ASN A 371 -13.16 3.77 12.26
N ILE A 372 -13.77 2.96 13.13
CA ILE A 372 -13.29 2.69 14.48
C ILE A 372 -13.22 1.17 14.63
N PRO A 373 -12.06 0.57 14.37
CA PRO A 373 -11.80 -0.83 14.70
C PRO A 373 -11.49 -1.02 16.19
N PHE A 374 -11.91 -2.16 16.69
CA PHE A 374 -11.52 -2.71 17.98
C PHE A 374 -10.72 -4.00 17.77
N TYR A 375 -9.69 -4.18 18.58
CA TYR A 375 -8.76 -5.29 18.48
C TYR A 375 -8.57 -5.96 19.83
N LEU A 376 -8.56 -7.28 19.81
CA LEU A 376 -8.22 -8.14 20.93
C LEU A 376 -7.29 -9.23 20.44
N ALA A 377 -6.11 -9.35 21.05
CA ALA A 377 -5.18 -10.41 20.75
C ALA A 377 -4.62 -11.04 22.01
N CYS A 378 -4.22 -12.31 21.88
CA CYS A 378 -3.61 -13.09 22.94
C CYS A 378 -2.45 -13.89 22.35
N GLU A 379 -1.34 -13.90 23.07
CA GLU A 379 -0.21 -14.77 22.83
C GLU A 379 0.08 -15.61 24.06
N TYR A 380 0.28 -16.91 23.85
CA TYR A 380 0.56 -17.88 24.89
C TYR A 380 1.77 -18.76 24.56
N ASN A 381 2.84 -18.60 25.33
CA ASN A 381 4.04 -19.42 25.28
C ASN A 381 3.82 -20.73 26.05
N ILE A 382 3.40 -21.80 25.35
CA ILE A 382 3.23 -23.12 25.96
C ILE A 382 4.58 -23.58 26.53
N THR A 383 5.62 -23.49 25.70
CA THR A 383 7.01 -23.81 26.05
C THR A 383 7.94 -22.72 25.51
N ASN A 384 9.24 -22.80 25.83
CA ASN A 384 10.24 -21.90 25.24
C ASN A 384 10.44 -22.12 23.72
N PHE A 385 9.87 -23.20 23.17
CA PHE A 385 9.94 -23.59 21.76
C PHE A 385 8.63 -23.33 21.01
N LEU A 386 7.47 -23.30 21.68
CA LEU A 386 6.15 -23.27 21.05
C LEU A 386 5.29 -22.15 21.62
N THR A 387 4.80 -21.29 20.72
CA THR A 387 3.91 -20.18 21.04
C THR A 387 2.64 -20.30 20.20
N LEU A 388 1.50 -20.04 20.82
CA LEU A 388 0.22 -19.89 20.15
C LEU A 388 -0.19 -18.43 20.17
N SER A 389 -0.74 -17.94 19.08
CA SER A 389 -1.30 -16.59 18.97
C SER A 389 -2.73 -16.65 18.43
N SER A 390 -3.57 -15.73 18.89
CA SER A 390 -4.91 -15.55 18.34
C SER A 390 -5.31 -14.09 18.41
N GLY A 391 -6.12 -13.69 17.45
CA GLY A 391 -6.57 -12.32 17.24
C GLY A 391 -8.02 -12.24 16.82
N ILE A 392 -8.70 -11.21 17.30
CA ILE A 392 -10.02 -10.80 16.82
C ILE A 392 -9.95 -9.30 16.54
N ASN A 393 -10.39 -8.91 15.36
CA ASN A 393 -10.66 -7.51 15.07
C ASN A 393 -12.04 -7.32 14.44
N LYS A 394 -12.65 -6.18 14.77
CA LYS A 394 -13.96 -5.79 14.25
C LYS A 394 -14.04 -4.29 14.13
N VAL A 395 -14.54 -3.81 12.99
CA VAL A 395 -14.95 -2.41 12.85
C VAL A 395 -16.30 -2.23 13.54
N VAL A 396 -16.33 -1.44 14.61
CA VAL A 396 -17.53 -1.21 15.42
C VAL A 396 -18.32 0.01 14.96
N SER A 397 -17.68 0.89 14.19
CA SER A 397 -18.32 2.03 13.55
C SER A 397 -17.62 2.31 12.22
N ALA A 398 -18.40 2.54 11.17
CA ALA A 398 -17.92 2.97 9.88
C ALA A 398 -18.94 3.91 9.27
N VAL A 399 -18.49 5.10 8.88
CA VAL A 399 -19.31 6.09 8.19
C VAL A 399 -18.56 6.51 6.94
N GLN A 400 -19.25 6.45 5.82
CA GLN A 400 -18.78 6.91 4.52
C GLN A 400 -19.67 8.05 4.05
N LYS A 401 -19.03 9.16 3.66
CA LYS A 401 -19.67 10.25 2.94
C LYS A 401 -19.05 10.36 1.57
N THR A 402 -19.89 10.45 0.56
CA THR A 402 -19.46 10.69 -0.81
C THR A 402 -20.21 11.89 -1.35
N LYS A 403 -19.52 12.80 -2.01
CA LYS A 403 -20.10 13.91 -2.74
C LYS A 403 -19.59 13.87 -4.17
N VAL A 404 -20.50 13.85 -5.12
CA VAL A 404 -20.19 13.89 -6.56
C VAL A 404 -20.79 15.14 -7.14
N VAL A 405 -20.01 15.88 -7.93
CA VAL A 405 -20.45 17.03 -8.72
C VAL A 405 -20.13 16.73 -10.17
N ASP A 406 -21.18 16.63 -10.97
CA ASP A 406 -21.13 16.29 -12.39
C ASP A 406 -21.83 17.39 -13.21
N PRO A 407 -21.10 18.15 -14.05
CA PRO A 407 -21.71 19.11 -14.96
C PRO A 407 -22.23 18.41 -16.23
N ASP A 408 -23.55 18.43 -16.41
CA ASP A 408 -24.22 17.89 -17.59
C ASP A 408 -24.33 18.97 -18.69
N TYR A 409 -23.86 18.66 -19.91
CA TYR A 409 -23.87 19.57 -21.05
C TYR A 409 -24.77 19.03 -22.18
N SER A 410 -25.51 19.92 -22.81
CA SER A 410 -26.32 19.60 -24.00
C SER A 410 -25.45 19.51 -25.25
N GLY A 411 -26.00 18.94 -26.32
CA GLY A 411 -25.35 18.93 -27.64
C GLY A 411 -25.04 20.34 -28.15
N TRP A 412 -24.09 20.43 -29.09
CA TRP A 412 -23.66 21.67 -29.72
C TRP A 412 -24.84 22.49 -30.26
N ASP A 413 -24.93 23.77 -29.86
CA ASP A 413 -26.01 24.66 -30.29
C ASP A 413 -25.66 25.53 -31.51
N GLY A 414 -24.44 25.41 -32.04
CA GLY A 414 -23.90 26.24 -33.10
C GLY A 414 -22.87 27.27 -32.63
N THR A 415 -22.76 27.53 -31.32
CA THR A 415 -21.84 28.53 -30.74
C THR A 415 -21.12 28.07 -29.47
N HIS A 416 -21.76 27.24 -28.64
CA HIS A 416 -21.17 26.65 -27.43
C HIS A 416 -21.85 25.29 -27.11
N PHE A 417 -21.30 24.55 -26.15
CA PHE A 417 -22.00 23.45 -25.47
C PHE A 417 -22.70 24.02 -24.23
N PRO A 418 -24.03 24.19 -24.22
CA PRO A 418 -24.72 24.79 -23.09
C PRO A 418 -24.70 23.82 -21.89
N LEU A 419 -24.33 24.33 -20.71
CA LEU A 419 -24.51 23.62 -19.45
C LEU A 419 -26.01 23.43 -19.21
N VAL A 420 -26.46 22.18 -19.14
CA VAL A 420 -27.86 21.79 -18.87
C VAL A 420 -28.11 21.82 -17.38
N SER A 421 -27.24 21.19 -16.59
CA SER A 421 -27.36 21.14 -15.14
C SER A 421 -26.03 20.83 -14.46
N ILE A 422 -25.95 21.08 -13.16
CA ILE A 422 -24.89 20.51 -12.30
C ILE A 422 -25.61 19.55 -11.37
N ILE A 423 -25.31 18.27 -11.50
CA ILE A 423 -25.83 17.23 -10.62
C ILE A 423 -24.90 17.16 -9.41
N GLU A 424 -25.42 17.49 -8.23
CA GLU A 424 -24.73 17.31 -6.96
C GLU A 424 -25.43 16.21 -6.16
N GLU A 425 -24.72 15.11 -5.93
CA GLU A 425 -25.20 13.99 -5.12
C GLU A 425 -24.34 13.85 -3.86
N GLU A 426 -24.96 13.96 -2.68
CA GLU A 426 -24.33 13.62 -1.40
C GLU A 426 -24.96 12.34 -0.84
N THR A 427 -24.14 11.31 -0.63
CA THR A 427 -24.55 10.08 0.03
C THR A 427 -23.85 9.95 1.37
N LYS A 428 -24.58 9.43 2.36
CA LYS A 428 -24.04 9.05 3.66
C LYS A 428 -24.50 7.64 3.97
N GLU A 429 -23.54 6.75 4.17
CA GLU A 429 -23.78 5.34 4.44
C GLU A 429 -23.12 4.93 5.76
N ASP A 430 -23.88 4.21 6.59
CA ASP A 430 -23.35 3.47 7.73
C ASP A 430 -22.84 2.12 7.20
N ASP A 431 -21.58 2.08 6.80
CA ASP A 431 -20.95 0.95 6.09
C ASP A 431 -20.52 -0.19 7.03
N ILE A 432 -21.08 -0.29 8.24
CA ILE A 432 -20.67 -1.31 9.22
C ILE A 432 -20.90 -2.74 8.67
N SER A 433 -21.94 -2.93 7.85
CA SER A 433 -22.26 -4.22 7.21
C SER A 433 -21.20 -4.70 6.22
N GLY A 434 -20.40 -3.80 5.64
CA GLY A 434 -19.30 -4.12 4.73
C GLY A 434 -18.06 -4.69 5.43
N TYR A 435 -17.96 -4.57 6.77
CA TYR A 435 -16.79 -5.04 7.51
C TYR A 435 -17.04 -6.38 8.18
N MET A 436 -16.29 -7.38 7.72
CA MET A 436 -16.23 -8.69 8.36
C MET A 436 -15.53 -8.60 9.72
N THR A 437 -15.92 -9.49 10.64
CA THR A 437 -15.10 -9.75 11.82
C THR A 437 -13.99 -10.71 11.41
N ASN A 438 -12.75 -10.32 11.66
CA ASN A 438 -11.60 -11.16 11.33
C ASN A 438 -11.15 -11.91 12.57
N ILE A 439 -11.00 -13.22 12.43
CA ILE A 439 -10.45 -14.10 13.47
C ILE A 439 -9.19 -14.74 12.90
N SER A 440 -8.11 -14.65 13.66
CA SER A 440 -6.80 -15.16 13.26
C SER A 440 -6.24 -16.09 14.33
N PHE A 441 -5.53 -17.12 13.88
CA PHE A 441 -4.79 -18.05 14.73
C PHE A 441 -3.39 -18.27 14.16
N GLY A 442 -2.42 -18.45 15.05
CA GLY A 442 -1.04 -18.70 14.64
C GLY A 442 -0.30 -19.61 15.60
N VAL A 443 0.73 -20.24 15.03
CA VAL A 443 1.65 -21.12 15.74
C VAL A 443 3.06 -20.71 15.38
N SER A 444 3.89 -20.54 16.41
CA SER A 444 5.29 -20.18 16.27
C SER A 444 6.18 -21.24 16.88
N PHE A 445 7.26 -21.58 16.19
CA PHE A 445 8.28 -22.52 16.63
C PHE A 445 9.64 -21.85 16.75
N LYS A 446 10.30 -22.00 17.90
CA LYS A 446 11.60 -21.43 18.21
C LYS A 446 12.63 -22.52 18.50
N ILE A 447 13.53 -22.76 17.55
CA ILE A 447 14.59 -23.77 17.68
C ILE A 447 15.88 -23.09 18.14
N LYS A 448 16.34 -23.44 19.35
CA LYS A 448 17.64 -23.05 19.94
C LYS A 448 17.93 -21.54 19.90
N ASN A 449 16.90 -20.69 19.99
CA ASN A 449 16.99 -19.23 19.89
C ASN A 449 17.62 -18.70 18.58
N LYS A 450 17.75 -19.55 17.56
CA LYS A 450 18.42 -19.22 16.29
C LYS A 450 17.49 -19.32 15.09
N ILE A 451 16.54 -20.25 15.10
CA ILE A 451 15.59 -20.43 14.00
C ILE A 451 14.18 -20.20 14.54
N PHE A 452 13.40 -19.40 13.83
CA PHE A 452 12.01 -19.11 14.13
C PHE A 452 11.16 -19.42 12.90
N PHE A 453 10.06 -20.15 13.10
CA PHE A 453 9.06 -20.40 12.07
C PHE A 453 7.71 -19.93 12.60
N ASP A 454 6.98 -19.18 11.79
CA ASP A 454 5.64 -18.72 12.12
C ASP A 454 4.65 -19.16 11.03
N PHE A 455 3.50 -19.64 11.47
CA PHE A 455 2.43 -20.14 10.62
C PHE A 455 1.12 -19.47 11.01
N VAL A 456 0.31 -19.08 10.02
CA VAL A 456 -0.97 -18.40 10.24
C VAL A 456 -2.09 -19.10 9.51
N VAL A 457 -3.23 -19.19 10.19
CA VAL A 457 -4.53 -19.50 9.61
C VAL A 457 -5.47 -18.34 9.91
N ARG A 458 -6.07 -17.74 8.87
CA ARG A 458 -7.07 -16.67 9.00
C ARG A 458 -8.43 -17.15 8.53
N GLN A 459 -9.46 -16.70 9.23
CA GLN A 459 -10.84 -16.88 8.81
C GLN A 459 -11.57 -15.55 8.90
N ASN A 460 -12.11 -15.09 7.77
CA ASN A 460 -13.00 -13.93 7.73
C ASN A 460 -14.43 -14.43 7.95
N VAL A 461 -15.12 -13.94 8.98
CA VAL A 461 -16.48 -14.39 9.30
C VAL A 461 -17.47 -13.23 9.08
N LEU A 462 -18.39 -13.42 8.13
CA LEU A 462 -19.57 -12.58 7.97
C LEU A 462 -20.59 -12.99 9.04
N PHE A 463 -20.70 -12.22 10.12
CA PHE A 463 -21.79 -12.39 11.07
C PHE A 463 -23.04 -11.68 10.54
N SER A 464 -23.79 -12.32 9.63
CA SER A 464 -25.13 -11.86 9.20
C SER A 464 -26.28 -12.47 10.03
N GLY A 465 -25.97 -13.09 11.18
CA GLY A 465 -26.95 -13.69 12.10
C GLY A 465 -26.31 -14.33 13.34
N THR A 466 -27.13 -14.97 14.20
CA THR A 466 -26.68 -15.70 15.40
C THR A 466 -26.01 -17.02 15.02
N TYR A 467 -24.74 -16.97 14.62
CA TYR A 467 -23.91 -18.16 14.46
C TYR A 467 -22.71 -18.04 15.38
N ILE A 468 -22.49 -19.05 16.23
CA ILE A 468 -21.39 -19.09 17.19
C ILE A 468 -20.12 -19.67 16.54
N ILE A 469 -20.25 -20.50 15.49
CA ILE A 469 -19.17 -20.95 14.59
C ILE A 469 -19.82 -21.24 13.22
N SER A 470 -19.33 -20.64 12.14
CA SER A 470 -19.69 -20.98 10.76
C SER A 470 -18.40 -21.26 9.98
N GLY A 471 -18.26 -22.51 9.52
CA GLY A 471 -17.09 -23.00 8.80
C GLY A 471 -17.37 -23.14 7.31
N VAL A 472 -16.62 -22.39 6.49
CA VAL A 472 -16.35 -22.78 5.10
C VAL A 472 -14.83 -23.02 5.04
N PRO A 473 -14.38 -24.28 4.88
CA PRO A 473 -12.97 -24.64 5.00
C PRO A 473 -12.29 -24.65 3.64
N GLU A 474 -11.69 -23.53 3.21
CA GLU A 474 -10.83 -23.54 2.01
C GLU A 474 -9.62 -22.60 2.19
N THR A 475 -8.65 -23.06 2.99
CA THR A 475 -7.18 -22.89 2.88
C THR A 475 -6.55 -23.32 4.22
N LEU A 476 -5.81 -24.43 4.24
CA LEU A 476 -5.26 -24.99 5.49
C LEU A 476 -4.18 -24.10 6.13
N PHE A 477 -3.53 -23.23 5.34
CA PHE A 477 -2.59 -22.20 5.78
C PHE A 477 -2.72 -20.97 4.87
N SER A 478 -2.80 -19.76 5.45
CA SER A 478 -2.91 -18.52 4.68
C SER A 478 -1.55 -17.82 4.46
N GLN A 479 -0.58 -18.05 5.35
CA GLN A 479 0.75 -17.41 5.30
C GLN A 479 1.80 -18.20 6.10
N ILE A 480 3.03 -18.28 5.59
CA ILE A 480 4.19 -18.92 6.22
C ILE A 480 5.42 -18.01 6.14
N SER A 481 6.15 -17.89 7.24
CA SER A 481 7.39 -17.10 7.32
C SER A 481 8.44 -17.79 8.21
N ALA A 482 9.71 -17.48 7.95
CA ALA A 482 10.84 -18.02 8.69
C ALA A 482 11.92 -16.96 8.90
N ILE A 483 12.55 -16.98 10.07
CA ILE A 483 13.68 -16.11 10.42
C ILE A 483 14.83 -16.97 10.90
N TYR A 484 16.04 -16.67 10.42
CA TYR A 484 17.27 -17.29 10.88
C TYR A 484 18.24 -16.26 11.45
N LYS A 485 18.80 -16.57 12.62
CA LYS A 485 19.78 -15.75 13.34
C LYS A 485 21.09 -16.51 13.49
N PHE A 486 22.19 -15.86 13.12
CA PHE A 486 23.54 -16.43 13.18
C PHE A 486 24.08 -16.52 14.61
#